data_AF-A0A421JEP5-F1
#
_entry.id   AF-A0A421JEP5-F1
#
_cell.length_a   1.000
_cell.length_b   1.000
_cell.length_c   1.000
_cell.angle_alpha   90.00
_cell.angle_beta   90.00
_cell.angle_gamma   90.00
#
_symmetry.space_group_name_H-M   'P 1'
#
loop_
_entity.id
_entity.type
_entity.pdbx_description
1 polymer ?
#
loop_
_entity_poly.entity_id
_entity_poly.type
_entity_poly.pdbx_seq_one_letter_code
_entity_poly.pdbx_strand_id
1 'polypeptide(L)'
;MIRKNYNLTEDLRKQEKRKQGAIQKRQKHQSQLERAQNTDPIRLYRRIQRLKDDKNSDKKLVARLEDDWDFIRKNGIHKDKLEPFLARINEKNERLEQQKSKLWGMKSVYFNPELNPLGKVPRISQHKELPNATVPLKAKSSHPKDPRILSMAIPLPPGEPPKYYKLVQNIGDGHRSAIESSSTTSEMFVPTQTLKRRRKSNELAPEEEEYKRQKDKRIEQTLPLP
;
A
#
# COMPACT_ATOMS: atom_id res chain seq x y z
N MET A 1 -57.69 9.25 -44.24
CA MET A 1 -56.84 8.38 -43.41
C MET A 1 -56.92 6.96 -43.99
N ILE A 2 -55.93 6.55 -44.79
CA ILE A 2 -55.97 5.27 -45.52
C ILE A 2 -55.53 4.16 -44.56
N ARG A 3 -56.42 3.20 -44.26
CA ARG A 3 -56.08 1.99 -43.51
C ARG A 3 -55.19 1.13 -44.41
N LYS A 4 -53.92 0.94 -44.04
CA LYS A 4 -53.01 0.05 -44.78
C LYS A 4 -53.56 -1.38 -44.77
N ASN A 5 -53.55 -2.04 -45.92
CA ASN A 5 -53.96 -3.43 -46.06
C ASN A 5 -53.08 -4.33 -45.18
N TYR A 6 -53.71 -5.12 -44.32
CA TYR A 6 -53.03 -6.05 -43.42
C TYR A 6 -52.47 -7.22 -44.22
N ASN A 7 -51.16 -7.43 -44.19
CA ASN A 7 -50.51 -8.55 -44.87
C ASN A 7 -49.99 -9.56 -43.84
N LEU A 8 -50.68 -10.70 -43.73
CA LEU A 8 -50.38 -11.78 -42.78
C LEU A 8 -48.92 -12.28 -42.91
N THR A 9 -48.38 -12.29 -44.13
CA THR A 9 -47.01 -12.76 -44.39
C THR A 9 -45.95 -11.81 -43.83
N GLU A 10 -46.18 -10.49 -43.87
CA GLU A 10 -45.27 -9.52 -43.27
C GLU A 10 -45.27 -9.59 -41.75
N ASP A 11 -46.43 -9.86 -41.16
CA ASP A 11 -46.58 -9.99 -39.72
C ASP A 11 -45.93 -11.28 -39.19
N LEU A 12 -46.07 -12.41 -39.91
CA LEU A 12 -45.34 -13.63 -39.60
C LEU A 12 -43.81 -13.41 -39.69
N ARG A 13 -43.32 -12.74 -40.75
CA ARG A 13 -41.89 -12.38 -40.87
C ARG A 13 -41.42 -11.46 -39.74
N LYS A 14 -42.23 -10.49 -39.30
CA LYS A 14 -41.91 -9.62 -38.16
C LYS A 14 -41.84 -10.41 -36.86
N GLN A 15 -42.79 -11.31 -36.62
CA GLN A 15 -42.78 -12.17 -35.43
C GLN A 15 -41.56 -13.10 -35.43
N GLU A 16 -41.21 -13.69 -36.57
CA GLU A 16 -40.03 -14.54 -36.69
C GLU A 16 -38.74 -13.75 -36.45
N LYS A 17 -38.58 -12.56 -37.05
CA LYS A 17 -37.45 -11.66 -36.77
C LYS A 17 -37.34 -11.31 -35.29
N ARG A 18 -38.46 -11.06 -34.60
CA ARG A 18 -38.47 -10.80 -33.16
C ARG A 18 -38.01 -12.02 -32.35
N LYS A 19 -38.49 -13.22 -32.70
CA LYS A 19 -38.07 -14.49 -32.07
C LYS A 19 -36.58 -14.74 -32.28
N GLN A 20 -36.10 -14.61 -33.51
CA GLN A 20 -34.68 -14.74 -33.85
C GLN A 20 -33.83 -13.71 -33.08
N GLY A 21 -34.27 -12.45 -33.03
CA GLY A 21 -33.58 -11.40 -32.28
C GLY A 21 -33.53 -11.67 -30.76
N ALA A 22 -34.60 -12.24 -30.17
CA ALA A 22 -34.61 -12.63 -28.77
C ALA A 22 -33.63 -13.78 -28.48
N ILE A 23 -33.57 -14.78 -29.37
CA ILE A 23 -32.62 -15.91 -29.27
C ILE A 23 -31.19 -15.39 -29.35
N GLN A 24 -30.87 -14.54 -30.32
CA GLN A 24 -29.53 -13.95 -30.47
C GLN A 24 -29.13 -13.13 -29.24
N LYS A 25 -30.04 -12.32 -28.67
CA LYS A 25 -29.78 -11.58 -27.43
C LYS A 25 -29.47 -12.50 -26.26
N ARG A 26 -30.25 -13.58 -26.11
CA ARG A 26 -30.03 -14.59 -25.06
C ARG A 26 -28.68 -15.29 -25.23
N GLN A 27 -28.35 -15.71 -26.44
CA GLN A 27 -27.05 -16.33 -26.75
C GLN A 27 -25.89 -15.38 -26.48
N LYS A 28 -26.01 -14.11 -26.89
CA LYS A 28 -24.99 -13.09 -26.61
C LYS A 28 -24.78 -12.88 -25.11
N HIS A 29 -25.88 -12.79 -24.36
CA HIS A 29 -25.82 -12.63 -22.90
C HIS A 29 -25.17 -13.84 -22.24
N GLN A 30 -25.55 -15.05 -22.64
CA GLN A 30 -24.97 -16.31 -22.15
C GLN A 30 -23.46 -16.38 -22.41
N SER A 31 -23.03 -16.05 -23.63
CA SER A 31 -21.60 -16.01 -23.97
C SER A 31 -20.84 -14.96 -23.14
N GLN A 32 -21.44 -13.81 -22.88
CA GLN A 32 -20.83 -12.79 -22.00
C GLN A 32 -20.73 -13.28 -20.55
N LEU A 33 -21.75 -14.01 -20.07
CA LEU A 33 -21.77 -14.61 -18.74
C LEU A 33 -20.65 -15.66 -18.59
N GLU A 34 -20.50 -16.55 -19.57
CA GLU A 34 -19.42 -17.55 -19.59
C GLU A 34 -18.03 -16.90 -19.60
N ARG A 35 -17.82 -15.85 -20.42
CA ARG A 35 -16.57 -15.09 -20.43
C ARG A 35 -16.29 -14.45 -19.07
N ALA A 36 -17.30 -13.84 -18.46
CA ALA A 36 -17.20 -13.18 -17.17
C ALA A 36 -16.89 -14.16 -16.04
N GLN A 37 -17.47 -15.37 -16.07
CA GLN A 37 -17.14 -16.45 -15.13
C GLN A 37 -15.67 -16.90 -15.24
N ASN A 38 -15.16 -17.01 -16.46
CA ASN A 38 -13.78 -17.45 -16.70
C ASN A 38 -12.73 -16.35 -16.47
N THR A 39 -13.15 -15.09 -16.40
CA THR A 39 -12.24 -13.95 -16.24
C THR A 39 -11.95 -13.68 -14.75
N ASP A 40 -10.68 -13.49 -14.40
CA ASP A 40 -10.28 -13.06 -13.06
C ASP A 40 -10.56 -11.55 -12.89
N PRO A 41 -11.49 -11.16 -11.99
CA PRO A 41 -11.86 -9.76 -11.80
C PRO A 41 -10.68 -8.90 -11.32
N ILE A 42 -9.79 -9.44 -10.50
CA ILE A 42 -8.67 -8.67 -9.94
C ILE A 42 -7.67 -8.31 -11.04
N ARG A 43 -7.39 -9.25 -11.96
CA ARG A 43 -6.55 -8.99 -13.13
C ARG A 43 -7.20 -7.98 -14.07
N LEU A 44 -8.51 -8.09 -14.30
CA LEU A 44 -9.26 -7.14 -15.12
C LEU A 44 -9.15 -5.72 -14.56
N TYR A 45 -9.44 -5.54 -13.27
CA TYR A 45 -9.32 -4.25 -12.59
C TYR A 45 -7.91 -3.64 -12.73
N ARG A 46 -6.87 -4.42 -12.44
CA ARG A 46 -5.49 -3.95 -12.56
C ARG A 46 -5.12 -3.59 -14.00
N ARG A 47 -5.63 -4.32 -14.99
CA ARG A 47 -5.42 -4.00 -16.41
C ARG A 47 -6.08 -2.69 -16.79
N ILE A 48 -7.32 -2.46 -16.36
CA ILE A 48 -8.03 -1.20 -16.57
C ILE A 48 -7.22 -0.05 -15.97
N GLN A 49 -6.75 -0.20 -14.73
CA GLN A 49 -5.99 0.84 -14.06
C GLN A 49 -4.70 1.19 -14.79
N ARG A 50 -3.90 0.19 -15.20
CA ARG A 50 -2.69 0.44 -16.00
C ARG A 50 -2.99 1.17 -17.30
N LEU A 51 -4.01 0.74 -18.03
CA LEU A 51 -4.40 1.38 -19.29
C LEU A 51 -4.93 2.80 -19.09
N LYS A 52 -5.55 3.11 -17.95
CA LYS A 52 -5.97 4.48 -17.60
C LYS A 52 -4.80 5.39 -17.29
N ASP A 53 -3.76 4.85 -16.66
CA ASP A 53 -2.55 5.60 -16.34
C ASP A 53 -1.70 5.89 -17.61
N ASP A 54 -1.79 5.01 -18.62
CA ASP A 54 -1.11 5.17 -19.90
C ASP A 54 -1.80 6.21 -20.81
N LYS A 55 -1.08 7.29 -21.17
CA LYS A 55 -1.60 8.38 -22.02
C LYS A 55 -1.92 7.98 -23.47
N ASN A 56 -1.28 6.93 -23.97
CA ASN A 56 -1.42 6.45 -25.36
C ASN A 56 -2.35 5.24 -25.48
N SER A 57 -3.15 4.94 -24.45
CA SER A 57 -3.99 3.76 -24.45
C SER A 57 -5.20 3.88 -25.39
N ASP A 58 -5.60 2.74 -25.96
CA ASP A 58 -6.79 2.65 -26.78
C ASP A 58 -8.05 2.86 -25.95
N LYS A 59 -8.66 4.05 -26.04
CA LYS A 59 -9.90 4.40 -25.32
C LYS A 59 -11.04 3.40 -25.55
N LYS A 60 -11.14 2.85 -26.77
CA LYS A 60 -12.14 1.83 -27.11
C LYS A 60 -11.92 0.52 -26.36
N LEU A 61 -10.66 0.13 -26.16
CA LEU A 61 -10.33 -1.07 -25.40
C LEU A 61 -10.65 -0.87 -23.92
N VAL A 62 -10.29 0.29 -23.36
CA VAL A 62 -10.61 0.64 -21.97
C VAL A 62 -12.11 0.58 -21.73
N ALA A 63 -12.92 1.22 -22.59
CA ALA A 63 -14.37 1.19 -22.47
C ALA A 63 -14.95 -0.24 -22.49
N ARG A 64 -14.43 -1.12 -23.36
CA ARG A 64 -14.86 -2.54 -23.39
C ARG A 64 -14.53 -3.27 -22.09
N LEU A 65 -13.34 -3.05 -21.53
CA LEU A 65 -12.94 -3.68 -20.27
C LEU A 65 -13.76 -3.12 -19.09
N GLU A 66 -14.14 -1.85 -19.14
CA GLU A 66 -15.05 -1.23 -18.17
C GLU A 66 -16.46 -1.82 -18.27
N ASP A 67 -16.99 -2.01 -19.49
CA ASP A 67 -18.28 -2.67 -19.72
C ASP A 67 -18.28 -4.11 -19.16
N ASP A 68 -17.19 -4.85 -19.38
CA ASP A 68 -17.01 -6.21 -18.85
C ASP A 68 -16.94 -6.21 -17.31
N TRP A 69 -16.25 -5.23 -16.73
CA TRP A 69 -16.17 -5.05 -15.28
C TRP A 69 -17.54 -4.72 -14.67
N ASP A 70 -18.29 -3.81 -15.28
CA ASP A 70 -19.64 -3.45 -14.85
C ASP A 70 -20.61 -4.63 -14.98
N PHE A 71 -20.46 -5.43 -16.02
CA PHE A 71 -21.24 -6.65 -16.21
C PHE A 71 -20.98 -7.68 -15.10
N ILE A 72 -19.71 -7.90 -14.74
CA ILE A 72 -19.33 -8.79 -13.62
C ILE A 72 -19.96 -8.29 -12.31
N ARG A 73 -19.91 -6.98 -12.06
CA ARG A 73 -20.45 -6.37 -10.83
C ARG A 73 -21.97 -6.47 -10.76
N LYS A 74 -22.68 -6.14 -11.84
CA LYS A 74 -24.16 -6.14 -11.90
C LYS A 74 -24.73 -7.55 -11.73
N ASN A 75 -24.11 -8.54 -12.36
CA ASN A 75 -24.55 -9.93 -12.26
C ASN A 75 -24.03 -10.66 -11.01
N GLY A 76 -23.18 -10.00 -10.21
CA GLY A 76 -22.68 -10.59 -8.99
C GLY A 76 -21.79 -11.81 -9.22
N ILE A 77 -20.99 -11.77 -10.29
CA ILE A 77 -20.03 -12.82 -10.62
C ILE A 77 -18.76 -12.60 -9.77
N HIS A 78 -18.20 -13.64 -9.15
CA HIS A 78 -17.02 -13.56 -8.27
C HIS A 78 -17.16 -12.63 -7.05
N LYS A 79 -18.37 -12.49 -6.48
CA LYS A 79 -18.63 -11.63 -5.29
C LYS A 79 -17.62 -11.86 -4.16
N ASP A 80 -17.37 -13.12 -3.83
CA ASP A 80 -16.49 -13.53 -2.73
C ASP A 80 -15.06 -12.97 -2.86
N LYS A 81 -14.59 -12.75 -4.09
CA LYS A 81 -13.25 -12.16 -4.36
C LYS A 81 -13.32 -10.65 -4.47
N LEU A 82 -14.39 -10.11 -5.03
CA LEU A 82 -14.56 -8.69 -5.32
C LEU A 82 -14.75 -7.86 -4.06
N GLU A 83 -15.63 -8.27 -3.16
CA GLU A 83 -15.93 -7.50 -1.94
C GLU A 83 -14.70 -7.28 -1.05
N PRO A 84 -13.93 -8.32 -0.65
CA PRO A 84 -12.75 -8.09 0.16
C PRO A 84 -11.67 -7.30 -0.60
N PHE A 85 -11.59 -7.45 -1.92
CA PHE A 85 -10.65 -6.69 -2.74
C PHE A 85 -10.99 -5.19 -2.77
N LEU A 86 -12.25 -4.85 -3.00
CA LEU A 86 -12.73 -3.47 -3.00
C LEU A 86 -12.65 -2.84 -1.61
N ALA A 87 -12.97 -3.60 -0.56
CA ALA A 87 -12.84 -3.14 0.83
C ALA A 87 -11.38 -2.75 1.14
N ARG A 88 -10.40 -3.58 0.75
CA ARG A 88 -8.96 -3.28 0.93
C ARG A 88 -8.52 -2.04 0.16
N ILE A 89 -9.04 -1.82 -1.05
CA ILE A 89 -8.73 -0.62 -1.85
C ILE A 89 -9.31 0.62 -1.17
N ASN A 90 -10.56 0.56 -0.74
CA ASN A 90 -11.24 1.67 -0.08
C ASN A 90 -10.56 2.01 1.24
N GLU A 91 -10.24 1.02 2.07
CA GLU A 91 -9.51 1.21 3.34
C GLU A 91 -8.13 1.86 3.10
N LYS A 92 -7.42 1.43 2.04
CA LYS A 92 -6.13 2.04 1.69
C LYS A 92 -6.30 3.51 1.27
N ASN A 93 -7.31 3.80 0.45
CA ASN A 93 -7.57 5.17 -0.02
C ASN A 93 -8.00 6.07 1.14
N GLU A 94 -8.87 5.58 2.01
CA GLU A 94 -9.31 6.29 3.20
C GLU A 94 -8.13 6.57 4.15
N ARG A 95 -7.26 5.59 4.39
CA ARG A 95 -6.02 5.80 5.17
C ARG A 95 -5.12 6.87 4.54
N LEU A 96 -5.00 6.90 3.21
CA LEU A 96 -4.23 7.93 2.52
C LEU A 96 -4.88 9.31 2.66
N GLU A 97 -6.20 9.40 2.55
CA GLU A 97 -6.95 10.65 2.74
C GLU A 97 -6.85 11.15 4.18
N GLN A 98 -7.02 10.27 5.17
CA GLN A 98 -6.80 10.57 6.58
C GLN A 98 -5.37 11.05 6.84
N GLN A 99 -4.36 10.43 6.21
CA GLN A 99 -2.98 10.89 6.34
C GLN A 99 -2.73 12.26 5.71
N LYS A 100 -3.38 12.56 4.58
CA LYS A 100 -3.30 13.88 3.93
C LYS A 100 -3.99 14.97 4.73
N SER A 101 -5.14 14.67 5.34
CA SER A 101 -5.90 15.64 6.15
C SER A 101 -5.35 15.81 7.56
N LYS A 102 -4.62 14.82 8.09
CA LYS A 102 -4.08 14.85 9.44
C LYS A 102 -3.03 15.95 9.61
N LEU A 103 -3.29 16.85 10.55
CA LEU A 103 -2.29 17.78 11.08
C LEU A 103 -1.43 17.04 12.09
N TRP A 104 -0.13 16.95 11.82
CA TRP A 104 0.79 16.16 12.63
C TRP A 104 1.31 16.93 13.85
N GLY A 105 1.10 18.26 13.90
CA GLY A 105 1.59 19.11 14.98
C GLY A 105 3.07 18.86 15.24
N MET A 106 3.45 18.66 16.50
CA MET A 106 4.82 18.38 16.93
C MET A 106 5.49 17.14 16.29
N LYS A 107 4.71 16.21 15.72
CA LYS A 107 5.23 15.03 15.05
C LYS A 107 5.59 15.29 13.58
N SER A 108 5.20 16.43 13.03
CA SER A 108 5.52 16.82 11.65
C SER A 108 7.00 17.16 11.49
N VAL A 109 7.60 16.79 10.37
CA VAL A 109 8.95 17.26 10.00
C VAL A 109 8.97 18.79 9.83
N TYR A 110 7.83 19.36 9.46
CA TYR A 110 7.67 20.79 9.22
C TYR A 110 7.20 21.57 10.47
N PHE A 111 7.14 20.93 11.64
CA PHE A 111 6.75 21.63 12.87
C PHE A 111 7.80 22.64 13.28
N ASN A 112 7.38 23.89 13.42
CA ASN A 112 8.15 24.93 14.06
C ASN A 112 7.20 25.68 15.01
N PRO A 113 7.45 25.71 16.32
CA PRO A 113 6.51 26.30 17.28
C PRO A 113 6.21 27.78 17.00
N GLU A 114 7.15 28.53 16.41
CA GLU A 114 6.97 29.96 16.12
C GLU A 114 6.35 30.21 14.75
N LEU A 115 6.82 29.48 13.72
CA LEU A 115 6.45 29.73 12.32
C LEU A 115 5.39 28.78 11.77
N ASN A 116 5.29 27.57 12.30
CA ASN A 116 4.36 26.53 11.84
C ASN A 116 3.94 25.58 12.98
N PRO A 117 3.16 26.06 13.97
CA PRO A 117 2.80 25.29 15.15
C PRO A 117 1.87 24.10 14.83
N LEU A 118 1.25 24.10 13.65
CA LEU A 118 0.39 23.01 13.21
C LEU A 118 1.17 21.93 12.44
N GLY A 119 2.45 22.19 12.13
CA GLY A 119 3.27 21.31 11.29
C GLY A 119 2.68 21.10 9.91
N LYS A 120 2.01 22.12 9.35
CA LYS A 120 1.43 22.08 8.01
C LYS A 120 2.52 21.90 6.96
N VAL A 121 2.24 21.12 5.93
CA VAL A 121 3.18 20.92 4.83
C VAL A 121 3.20 22.18 3.95
N PRO A 122 4.39 22.74 3.62
CA PRO A 122 4.51 23.79 2.64
C PRO A 122 3.98 23.35 1.26
N ARG A 123 3.22 24.24 0.61
CA ARG A 123 2.75 24.03 -0.78
C ARG A 123 3.75 24.67 -1.73
N ILE A 124 4.37 23.86 -2.61
CA ILE A 124 5.31 24.37 -3.63
C ILE A 124 4.53 25.02 -4.78
N SER A 125 3.37 24.47 -5.12
CA SER A 125 2.42 25.04 -6.09
C SER A 125 0.99 24.67 -5.70
N GLN A 126 -0.02 25.27 -6.35
CA GLN A 126 -1.45 25.00 -6.09
C GLN A 126 -1.81 23.51 -6.14
N HIS A 127 -1.01 22.68 -6.82
CA HIS A 127 -1.26 21.26 -7.01
C HIS A 127 -0.17 20.34 -6.44
N LYS A 128 0.87 20.89 -5.81
CA LYS A 128 2.03 20.08 -5.36
C LYS A 128 2.39 20.39 -3.91
N GLU A 129 2.01 19.46 -3.05
CA GLU A 129 2.39 19.42 -1.63
C GLU A 129 3.58 18.48 -1.42
N LEU A 130 4.45 18.81 -0.47
CA LEU A 130 5.55 17.93 -0.07
C LEU A 130 5.04 16.74 0.79
N PRO A 131 5.73 15.59 0.80
CA PRO A 131 5.33 14.50 1.68
C PRO A 131 5.68 14.83 3.15
N ASN A 132 4.70 14.70 4.05
CA ASN A 132 4.94 14.77 5.50
C ASN A 132 5.35 13.39 6.06
N ALA A 133 6.56 12.95 5.72
CA ALA A 133 7.06 11.65 6.18
C ALA A 133 7.65 11.77 7.59
N THR A 134 6.88 11.37 8.60
CA THR A 134 7.30 11.38 10.01
C THR A 134 8.11 10.14 10.43
N VAL A 135 8.18 9.15 9.54
CA VAL A 135 8.95 7.92 9.71
C VAL A 135 10.21 8.05 8.84
N PRO A 136 11.40 7.66 9.34
CA PRO A 136 12.60 7.63 8.52
C PRO A 136 12.36 6.80 7.26
N LEU A 137 12.85 7.29 6.12
CA LEU A 137 12.75 6.59 4.84
C LEU A 137 13.40 5.20 5.01
N LYS A 138 12.59 4.14 4.93
CA LYS A 138 13.07 2.76 5.12
C LYS A 138 14.04 2.31 4.02
N ALA A 139 14.10 3.03 2.91
CA ALA A 139 15.04 2.77 1.84
C ALA A 139 16.40 3.38 2.20
N LYS A 140 17.44 2.54 2.24
CA LYS A 140 18.82 3.03 2.06
C LYS A 140 18.83 3.69 0.68
N SER A 141 18.77 5.02 0.62
CA SER A 141 18.94 5.72 -0.64
C SER A 141 20.37 5.46 -1.10
N SER A 142 20.51 4.60 -2.10
CA SER A 142 21.79 4.40 -2.79
C SER A 142 22.01 5.63 -3.66
N HIS A 143 22.43 6.73 -3.04
CA HIS A 143 22.89 7.88 -3.79
C HIS A 143 24.13 7.48 -4.60
N PRO A 144 24.27 7.93 -5.86
CA PRO A 144 25.50 7.73 -6.59
C PRO A 144 26.66 8.36 -5.81
N LYS A 145 27.82 7.69 -5.78
CA LYS A 145 29.03 8.22 -5.15
C LYS A 145 29.38 9.57 -5.79
N ASP A 146 29.79 10.54 -4.97
CA ASP A 146 30.23 11.84 -5.47
C ASP A 146 31.38 11.64 -6.48
N PRO A 147 31.29 12.21 -7.70
CA PRO A 147 32.36 12.11 -8.70
C PRO A 147 33.72 12.59 -8.19
N ARG A 148 33.75 13.53 -7.23
CA ARG A 148 35.02 13.99 -6.60
C ARG A 148 35.68 12.91 -5.76
N ILE A 149 34.89 12.07 -5.09
CA ILE A 149 35.40 10.94 -4.31
C ILE A 149 35.98 9.86 -5.23
N LEU A 150 35.37 9.66 -6.41
CA LEU A 150 35.90 8.79 -7.45
C LEU A 150 37.21 9.33 -8.03
N SER A 151 37.32 10.65 -8.26
CA SER A 151 38.53 11.25 -8.81
C SER A 151 39.71 11.29 -7.84
N MET A 152 39.45 11.43 -6.54
CA MET A 152 40.50 11.50 -5.52
C MET A 152 41.08 10.13 -5.15
N ALA A 153 40.49 9.03 -5.64
CA ALA A 153 40.93 7.65 -5.41
C ALA A 153 41.33 7.37 -3.95
N ILE A 154 40.59 7.95 -2.98
CA ILE A 154 40.90 7.83 -1.56
C ILE A 154 40.76 6.34 -1.18
N PRO A 155 41.86 5.65 -0.85
CA PRO A 155 41.76 4.25 -0.46
C PRO A 155 41.00 4.17 0.85
N LEU A 156 40.01 3.29 0.93
CA LEU A 156 39.39 3.00 2.22
C LEU A 156 40.47 2.40 3.14
N PRO A 157 40.54 2.82 4.41
CA PRO A 157 41.47 2.21 5.35
C PRO A 157 41.19 0.70 5.41
N PRO A 158 42.22 -0.15 5.35
CA PRO A 158 42.04 -1.58 5.48
C PRO A 158 41.55 -1.91 6.88
N GLY A 159 40.50 -2.73 6.98
CA GLY A 159 39.96 -3.19 8.26
C GLY A 159 38.44 -3.13 8.33
N GLU A 160 37.88 -3.68 9.41
CA GLU A 160 36.48 -3.50 9.73
C GLU A 160 36.21 -2.02 10.08
N PRO A 161 35.04 -1.48 9.70
CA PRO A 161 34.67 -0.13 10.12
C PRO A 161 34.76 -0.03 11.65
N PRO A 162 35.19 1.12 12.19
CA PRO A 162 35.38 1.29 13.62
C PRO A 162 34.10 0.89 14.36
N LYS A 163 34.21 -0.18 15.16
CA LYS A 163 33.16 -0.56 16.10
C LYS A 163 33.16 0.53 17.16
N TYR A 164 32.19 1.43 17.10
CA TYR A 164 31.90 2.29 18.24
C TYR A 164 31.43 1.38 19.36
N TYR A 165 32.35 0.91 20.20
CA TYR A 165 31.99 0.35 21.49
C TYR A 165 31.35 1.50 22.26
N LYS A 166 30.02 1.60 22.22
CA LYS A 166 29.32 2.37 23.23
C LYS A 166 29.70 1.73 24.55
N LEU A 167 30.53 2.42 25.34
CA LEU A 167 30.74 2.08 26.73
C LEU A 167 29.36 2.08 27.37
N VAL A 168 28.85 0.90 27.71
CA VAL A 168 27.63 0.77 28.48
C VAL A 168 28.00 1.19 29.90
N GLN A 169 27.82 2.47 30.22
CA GLN A 169 28.11 3.03 31.55
C GLN A 169 27.20 2.50 32.67
N ASN A 170 26.34 1.52 32.37
CA ASN A 170 25.33 0.96 33.28
C ASN A 170 25.50 -0.56 33.45
N ILE A 171 26.74 -1.06 33.56
CA ILE A 171 26.99 -2.39 34.12
C ILE A 171 27.76 -2.18 35.42
N GLY A 172 26.99 -1.98 36.47
CA GLY A 172 27.48 -1.83 37.84
C GLY A 172 26.48 -2.48 38.77
N ASP A 173 26.20 -3.77 38.56
CA ASP A 173 25.53 -4.58 39.57
C ASP A 173 26.53 -4.86 40.69
N GLY A 174 26.40 -4.10 41.78
CA GLY A 174 26.72 -4.47 43.16
C GLY A 174 28.08 -5.11 43.45
N HIS A 175 29.10 -4.29 43.72
CA HIS A 175 30.05 -4.60 44.78
C HIS A 175 30.02 -3.51 45.85
N ARG A 176 29.54 -3.91 47.03
CA ARG A 176 29.64 -3.18 48.29
C ARG A 176 31.12 -3.08 48.67
N SER A 177 31.61 -1.86 48.85
CA SER A 177 32.66 -1.58 49.84
C SER A 177 32.15 -0.47 50.74
N ALA A 178 31.61 -0.87 51.89
CA ALA A 178 31.56 0.01 53.05
C ALA A 178 33.02 0.21 53.51
N ILE A 179 33.48 1.46 53.68
CA ILE A 179 33.83 2.15 54.94
C ILE A 179 34.84 3.24 54.46
N GLU A 180 34.82 4.55 54.77
CA GLU A 180 34.41 5.30 55.96
C GLU A 180 34.21 6.82 55.64
N SER A 181 33.25 7.44 56.35
CA SER A 181 33.19 8.83 56.85
C SER A 181 33.66 10.04 56.01
N SER A 182 32.73 10.97 55.71
CA SER A 182 32.42 12.12 56.60
C SER A 182 31.51 13.16 55.92
N SER A 183 30.46 13.60 56.66
CA SER A 183 29.75 14.89 56.59
C SER A 183 29.10 15.26 55.24
N THR A 184 27.81 15.57 55.11
CA THR A 184 27.08 16.66 55.78
C THR A 184 25.60 16.60 55.34
N THR A 185 24.67 16.58 56.31
CA THR A 185 23.27 17.09 56.34
C THR A 185 22.52 17.30 55.02
N SER A 186 21.40 16.62 54.73
CA SER A 186 20.05 16.76 55.32
C SER A 186 19.08 17.41 54.31
N GLU A 187 18.13 16.60 53.81
CA GLU A 187 16.70 16.90 53.59
C GLU A 187 16.28 17.99 52.55
N MET A 188 15.32 17.83 51.64
CA MET A 188 14.15 16.94 51.49
C MET A 188 13.82 16.68 50.01
N PHE A 189 13.38 15.46 49.68
CA PHE A 189 12.72 15.10 48.42
C PHE A 189 11.38 14.43 48.73
N VAL A 190 10.28 14.93 48.13
CA VAL A 190 8.94 14.36 48.25
C VAL A 190 8.74 13.25 47.20
N PRO A 191 8.23 12.06 47.55
CA PRO A 191 8.07 10.96 46.60
C PRO A 191 6.66 10.91 46.01
N THR A 192 6.54 10.91 44.68
CA THR A 192 5.31 10.46 43.99
C THR A 192 5.60 9.41 42.92
N GLN A 193 5.48 8.17 43.38
CA GLN A 193 4.78 7.01 42.80
C GLN A 193 4.98 6.62 41.32
N THR A 194 5.31 5.35 41.18
CA THR A 194 5.59 4.53 40.00
C THR A 194 4.38 4.26 39.09
N LEU A 195 4.60 4.26 37.78
CA LEU A 195 3.73 3.57 36.81
C LEU A 195 4.55 2.58 35.97
N LYS A 196 4.48 1.30 36.35
CA LYS A 196 5.01 0.16 35.59
C LYS A 196 4.23 0.02 34.28
N ARG A 197 4.88 0.23 33.13
CA ARG A 197 4.31 -0.12 31.82
C ARG A 197 4.97 -1.38 31.29
N ARG A 198 4.31 -2.54 31.46
CA ARG A 198 4.69 -3.81 30.80
C ARG A 198 4.57 -3.63 29.29
N ARG A 199 5.67 -3.87 28.56
CA ARG A 199 5.62 -4.14 27.11
C ARG A 199 5.30 -5.62 26.92
N LYS A 200 4.19 -5.93 26.27
CA LYS A 200 3.97 -7.24 25.64
C LYS A 200 4.72 -7.24 24.31
N SER A 201 5.55 -8.26 24.10
CA SER A 201 6.18 -8.59 22.83
C SER A 201 5.11 -8.91 21.79
N ASN A 202 5.28 -8.37 20.57
CA ASN A 202 4.50 -8.76 19.40
C ASN A 202 4.98 -10.15 18.96
N GLU A 203 4.19 -11.18 19.24
CA GLU A 203 4.26 -12.44 18.50
C GLU A 203 3.66 -12.22 17.11
N LEU A 204 4.39 -12.62 16.08
CA LEU A 204 3.94 -12.56 14.68
C LEU A 204 2.95 -13.69 14.44
N ALA A 205 1.90 -13.42 13.66
CA ALA A 205 0.89 -14.41 13.31
C ALA A 205 1.48 -15.53 12.43
N PRO A 206 1.04 -16.78 12.61
CA PRO A 206 1.66 -17.98 12.01
C PRO A 206 1.70 -17.96 10.47
N GLU A 207 0.79 -17.24 9.80
CA GLU A 207 0.75 -17.15 8.34
C GLU A 207 1.92 -16.33 7.75
N GLU A 208 2.50 -15.39 8.51
CA GLU A 208 3.64 -14.58 8.03
C GLU A 208 4.97 -15.36 8.07
N GLU A 209 5.09 -16.37 8.95
CA GLU A 209 6.25 -17.27 8.96
C GLU A 209 6.23 -18.24 7.77
N GLU A 210 5.05 -18.71 7.37
CA GLU A 210 4.91 -19.69 6.30
C GLU A 210 5.26 -19.06 4.92
N TYR A 211 4.88 -17.80 4.72
CA TYR A 211 5.21 -17.04 3.50
C TYR A 211 6.70 -16.71 3.39
N LYS A 212 7.39 -16.47 4.51
CA LYS A 212 8.85 -16.30 4.55
C LYS A 212 9.57 -17.60 4.18
N ARG A 213 9.16 -18.73 4.77
CA ARG A 213 9.75 -20.04 4.48
C ARG A 213 9.58 -20.46 3.02
N GLN A 214 8.46 -20.14 2.39
CA GLN A 214 8.25 -20.44 0.95
C GLN A 214 9.08 -19.54 0.03
N LYS A 215 9.35 -18.30 0.45
CA LYS A 215 10.16 -17.35 -0.32
C LYS A 215 11.64 -17.71 -0.29
N ASP A 216 12.15 -18.16 0.85
CA ASP A 216 13.56 -18.53 1.00
C ASP A 216 13.89 -19.84 0.26
N LYS A 217 12.97 -20.82 0.26
CA LYS A 217 13.11 -22.06 -0.53
C LYS A 217 13.18 -21.86 -2.04
N ARG A 218 12.56 -20.79 -2.56
CA ARG A 218 12.63 -20.47 -4.01
C ARG A 218 13.96 -19.85 -4.41
N ILE A 219 14.69 -19.24 -3.48
CA ILE A 219 15.97 -18.58 -3.76
C ILE A 219 17.09 -19.63 -3.87
N GLU A 220 17.04 -20.69 -3.05
CA GLU A 220 18.01 -21.79 -3.09
C GLU A 220 17.94 -22.66 -4.35
N GLN A 221 16.78 -22.73 -5.02
CA GLN A 221 16.62 -23.50 -6.27
C GLN A 221 17.11 -22.78 -7.53
N THR A 222 17.49 -21.50 -7.41
CA THR A 222 17.89 -20.66 -8.57
C THR A 222 19.39 -20.37 -8.66
N LEU A 223 20.21 -20.95 -7.78
CA LEU A 223 21.66 -20.81 -7.86
C LEU A 223 22.25 -22.00 -8.64
N PRO A 224 22.99 -21.77 -9.75
CA PRO A 224 23.72 -22.84 -10.42
C PRO A 224 24.86 -23.32 -9.51
N LEU A 225 25.00 -24.64 -9.39
CA LEU A 225 26.11 -25.29 -8.71
C LEU A 225 27.45 -24.91 -9.38
N PRO A 226 28.55 -24.80 -8.59
CA PRO A 226 29.87 -24.45 -9.08
C PRO A 226 30.46 -25.50 -10.04
#